data_AF-A0A4D9CMH4-F1
#
_entry.id   AF-A0A4D9CMH4-F1
#
_cell.length_a   1.000
_cell.length_b   1.000
_cell.length_c   1.000
_cell.angle_alpha   90.00
_cell.angle_beta   90.00
_cell.angle_gamma   90.00
#
_symmetry.space_group_name_H-M   'P 1'
#
loop_
_entity.id
_entity.type
_entity.pdbx_description
1 polymer ?
#
loop_
_entity_poly.entity_id
_entity_poly.type
_entity_poly.pdbx_seq_one_letter_code
_entity_poly.pdbx_strand_id
1 'polypeptide(L)' 'MADEEPVDTMPEIREAVKPKCAADWKDYQGCVYRIQSRGDGTCEPQYMEWLKCIDKHSAKQILKVLK' A
#
# COMPACT_ATOMS: atom_id res chain seq x y z
N MET A 1 36.78 -3.06 -0.68
CA MET A 1 35.78 -3.38 -1.71
C MET A 1 34.53 -2.64 -1.33
N ALA A 2 33.88 -1.98 -2.30
CA ALA A 2 32.84 -0.98 -2.09
C ALA A 2 31.78 -1.44 -1.08
N ASP A 3 31.46 -0.56 -0.14
CA ASP A 3 30.30 -0.64 0.73
C ASP A 3 29.07 -0.65 -0.19
N GLU A 4 28.52 -1.84 -0.45
CA GLU A 4 27.36 -2.03 -1.32
C GLU A 4 26.18 -1.38 -0.61
N GLU A 5 25.66 -0.26 -1.15
CA GLU A 5 24.51 0.43 -0.54
C GLU A 5 23.39 -0.58 -0.32
N PRO A 6 22.87 -0.73 0.91
CA PRO A 6 21.82 -1.68 1.19
C PRO A 6 20.58 -1.32 0.36
N VAL A 7 20.19 -2.22 -0.54
CA VAL A 7 19.00 -2.06 -1.38
C VAL A 7 17.76 -2.06 -0.48
N ASP A 8 16.94 -1.01 -0.57
CA ASP A 8 15.64 -0.98 0.11
C ASP A 8 14.68 -1.98 -0.55
N THR A 9 14.39 -3.07 0.17
CA THR A 9 13.49 -4.15 -0.29
C THR A 9 12.01 -3.85 0.00
N MET A 10 11.71 -2.78 0.75
CA MET A 10 10.34 -2.42 1.11
C MET A 10 9.43 -2.09 -0.09
N PRO A 11 9.88 -1.35 -1.14
CA PRO A 11 9.06 -1.05 -2.31
C PRO A 11 8.62 -2.31 -3.05
N GLU A 12 9.54 -3.26 -3.27
CA GLU A 12 9.26 -4.52 -3.96
C GLU A 12 8.27 -5.38 -3.17
N ILE A 13 8.47 -5.47 -1.86
CA ILE A 13 7.56 -6.19 -0.96
C ILE A 13 6.16 -5.55 -1.01
N ARG A 14 6.07 -4.22 -0.98
CA ARG A 14 4.80 -3.48 -1.05
C ARG A 14 4.06 -3.76 -2.36
N GLU A 15 4.75 -3.73 -3.51
CA GLU A 15 4.15 -4.09 -4.80
C GLU A 15 3.63 -5.53 -4.81
N ALA A 16 4.43 -6.47 -4.29
CA ALA A 16 4.05 -7.89 -4.26
C ALA A 16 2.81 -8.17 -3.39
N VAL A 17 2.52 -7.35 -2.38
CA VAL A 17 1.35 -7.54 -1.49
C VAL A 17 0.10 -6.78 -1.93
N LYS A 18 0.20 -5.78 -2.81
CA LYS A 18 -0.96 -5.06 -3.36
C LYS A 18 -2.11 -5.95 -3.85
N PRO A 19 -1.90 -7.06 -4.60
CA PRO A 19 -3.00 -7.90 -5.04
C PRO A 19 -3.80 -8.54 -3.90
N LYS A 20 -3.22 -8.68 -2.69
CA LYS A 20 -3.94 -9.18 -1.50
C LYS A 20 -4.92 -8.15 -0.92
N CYS A 21 -4.70 -6.87 -1.21
CA CYS A 21 -5.49 -5.73 -0.75
C CYS A 21 -6.38 -5.15 -1.87
N ALA A 22 -6.72 -5.97 -2.87
CA ALA A 22 -7.52 -5.53 -4.02
C ALA A 22 -8.95 -5.09 -3.62
N ALA A 23 -9.50 -5.63 -2.53
CA ALA A 23 -10.81 -5.22 -2.01
C ALA A 23 -10.78 -3.77 -1.51
N ASP A 24 -9.85 -3.44 -0.61
CA ASP A 24 -9.70 -2.08 -0.09
C ASP A 24 -9.34 -1.07 -1.21
N TRP A 25 -8.57 -1.52 -2.20
CA TRP A 25 -8.28 -0.72 -3.40
C TRP A 25 -9.55 -0.38 -4.18
N LYS A 26 -10.45 -1.34 -4.35
CA LYS A 26 -11.73 -1.13 -5.03
C LYS A 26 -12.61 -0.13 -4.27
N ASP A 27 -12.61 -0.18 -2.94
CA ASP A 27 -13.36 0.76 -2.11
C ASP A 27 -12.80 2.18 -2.20
N TYR A 28 -11.47 2.32 -2.22
CA TYR A 28 -10.80 3.60 -2.48
C TYR A 28 -11.15 4.14 -3.87
N GLN A 29 -11.06 3.33 -4.92
CA GLN A 29 -11.46 3.73 -6.27
C GLN A 29 -12.93 4.16 -6.32
N GLY A 30 -13.83 3.43 -5.67
CA GLY A 30 -15.24 3.80 -5.55
C GLY A 30 -15.44 5.17 -4.90
N CYS A 31 -14.67 5.48 -3.86
CA CYS A 31 -14.66 6.80 -3.26
C CYS A 31 -14.15 7.89 -4.24
N VAL A 32 -13.08 7.63 -4.99
CA VAL A 32 -12.53 8.58 -5.97
C VAL A 32 -13.56 8.91 -7.03
N TYR A 33 -14.27 7.91 -7.57
CA TYR A 33 -15.35 8.14 -8.54
C TYR A 33 -16.50 8.95 -7.94
N ARG A 34 -16.85 8.71 -6.68
CA ARG A 34 -17.88 9.49 -5.96
C ARG A 34 -17.47 10.95 -5.83
N ILE A 35 -16.22 11.25 -5.46
CA ILE A 35 -15.74 12.63 -5.32
C ILE A 35 -15.66 13.32 -6.68
N GLN A 36 -15.18 12.62 -7.72
CA GLN A 36 -15.21 13.15 -9.09
C GLN A 36 -16.62 13.54 -9.54
N SER A 37 -17.64 12.79 -9.09
CA SER A 37 -19.04 13.06 -9.43
C SER A 37 -19.68 14.17 -8.58
N ARG A 38 -19.36 14.25 -7.28
CA ARG A 38 -19.95 15.24 -6.36
C ARG A 38 -19.20 16.58 -6.34
N GLY A 39 -17.90 16.58 -6.61
CA GLY A 39 -17.04 17.77 -6.53
C GLY A 39 -16.56 18.12 -5.13
N ASP A 40 -16.92 17.35 -4.10
CA ASP A 40 -16.57 17.59 -2.70
C ASP A 40 -16.27 16.31 -1.91
N GLY A 41 -15.48 16.46 -0.83
CA GLY A 41 -15.10 15.39 0.09
C GLY A 41 -13.67 14.87 -0.06
N THR A 42 -13.29 13.93 0.80
CA THR A 42 -11.97 13.26 0.77
C THR A 42 -12.09 11.75 0.84
N CYS A 43 -11.09 11.05 0.29
CA CYS A 43 -10.97 9.58 0.31
C CYS A 43 -9.85 9.09 1.23
N GLU A 44 -9.32 9.97 2.09
CA GLU A 44 -8.29 9.61 3.08
C GLU A 44 -8.69 8.39 3.91
N PRO A 45 -9.93 8.23 4.42
CA PRO A 45 -10.29 7.05 5.20
C PRO A 45 -10.11 5.75 4.41
N GLN A 46 -10.58 5.70 3.15
CA GLN A 46 -10.48 4.52 2.30
C GLN A 46 -9.02 4.24 1.90
N TYR A 47 -8.25 5.30 1.64
CA TYR A 47 -6.83 5.19 1.34
C TYR A 47 -6.05 4.65 2.54
N MET A 48 -6.36 5.09 3.75
CA MET A 48 -5.73 4.61 4.98
C MET A 48 -6.05 3.14 5.27
N GLU A 49 -7.28 2.67 4.97
CA GLU A 49 -7.59 1.24 5.09
C GLU A 49 -6.81 0.39 4.08
N TRP A 50 -6.66 0.86 2.84
CA TRP A 50 -5.81 0.19 1.84
C TRP A 50 -4.34 0.13 2.27
N LEU A 51 -3.78 1.26 2.75
CA LEU A 51 -2.42 1.31 3.29
C LEU A 51 -2.23 0.37 4.48
N LYS A 52 -3.19 0.36 5.41
CA LYS A 52 -3.18 -0.55 6.57
C LYS A 52 -3.18 -2.02 6.16
N CYS A 53 -3.91 -2.38 5.11
CA CYS A 53 -3.83 -3.73 4.55
C CYS A 53 -2.42 -4.03 4.00
N ILE A 54 -1.86 -3.12 3.19
CA ILE A 54 -0.51 -3.26 2.62
C ILE A 54 0.52 -3.41 3.75
N ASP A 55 0.50 -2.54 4.74
CA ASP A 55 1.45 -2.54 5.85
C ASP A 55 1.31 -3.81 6.71
N LYS A 56 0.09 -4.31 6.93
CA LYS A 56 -0.14 -5.59 7.63
C LYS A 56 0.48 -6.78 6.89
N HIS A 57 0.49 -6.76 5.56
CA HIS A 57 1.07 -7.83 4.75
C HIS A 57 2.58 -7.66 4.53
N SER A 58 3.06 -6.44 4.31
CA SER A 58 4.48 -6.13 4.12
C SER A 58 5.27 -6.35 5.40
N ALA A 59 4.72 -6.01 6.58
CA ALA A 59 5.35 -6.23 7.89
C ALA A 59 5.77 -7.70 8.09
N LYS A 60 4.97 -8.65 7.61
CA LYS A 60 5.28 -10.08 7.70
C LYS A 60 6.42 -10.53 6.80
N GLN A 61 6.68 -9.79 5.72
CA GLN A 61 7.71 -10.14 4.73
C GLN A 61 9.01 -9.39 5.02
N ILE A 62 8.94 -8.12 5.38
CA ILE A 62 10.12 -7.30 5.65
C ILE A 62 10.93 -7.87 6.83
N LEU A 63 10.26 -8.37 7.88
CA LEU A 63 10.92 -9.02 9.02
C LEU A 63 11.67 -10.32 8.67
N LYS A 64 11.45 -10.90 7.48
CA LYS A 64 12.20 -12.06 7.00
C LYS A 64 13.45 -11.70 6.21
N VAL A 65 13.49 -10.46 5.69
CA VAL A 65 14.54 -9.98 4.78
C VAL A 65 15.53 -9.09 5.52
N LEU A 66 15.08 -8.34 6.51
CA LEU A 66 15.93 -7.59 7.42
C LEU A 66 16.77 -8.55 8.28
N LYS A 67 18.08 -8.32 8.32
CA LYS A 67 19.04 -9.04 9.17
C LYS A 67 19.32 -8.26 10.45
#